data_AF-A0A7Y0H538-F1
#
_entry.id   AF-A0A7Y0H538-F1
#
_cell.length_a   1.000
_cell.length_b   1.000
_cell.length_c   1.000
_cell.angle_alpha   90.00
_cell.angle_beta   90.00
_cell.angle_gamma   90.00
#
_symmetry.space_group_name_H-M   'P 1'
#
loop_
_entity.id
_entity.type
_entity.pdbx_description
1 polymer ?
#
loop_
_entity_poly.entity_id
_entity_poly.type
_entity_poly.pdbx_seq_one_letter_code
_entity_poly.pdbx_strand_id
1 'polypeptide(L)'
;MPETTRELAMFPLGSVLLPGMPLPLRVFEPRYIALLSSVLGESDREFGVVLIERGSEVGGGDARFRVGTVASIVTVEIGEGSIVLVARGTERFEVVDWLEEDPFPRARVRELAPLVIEPEDLDALAAAERVVRDTLTQHSEFVELRWPADVPLSDNPADRLWQLAGIAPIGPLDQQALLRSATAAELIARLVEETRAARDSIAARWTGDPDDSEPT
;
A
#
# COMPACT_ATOMS: atom_id res chain seq x y z
N MET A 1 -12.48 -26.76 -2.64
CA MET A 1 -11.75 -26.34 -3.85
C MET A 1 -10.29 -26.26 -3.46
N PRO A 2 -9.33 -26.85 -4.20
CA PRO A 2 -7.92 -26.68 -3.87
C PRO A 2 -7.59 -25.19 -3.93
N GLU A 3 -6.91 -24.67 -2.91
CA GLU A 3 -6.47 -23.29 -2.88
C GLU A 3 -5.44 -23.10 -3.99
N THR A 4 -5.77 -22.31 -5.02
CA THR A 4 -4.87 -22.08 -6.16
C THR A 4 -3.70 -21.24 -5.67
N THR A 5 -2.54 -21.88 -5.54
CA THR A 5 -1.28 -21.19 -5.27
C THR A 5 -0.51 -20.96 -6.57
N ARG A 6 0.11 -19.79 -6.73
CA ARG A 6 1.04 -19.50 -7.84
C ARG A 6 2.37 -18.96 -7.32
N GLU A 7 3.42 -19.09 -8.12
CA GLU A 7 4.72 -18.48 -7.81
C GLU A 7 4.75 -17.06 -8.37
N LEU A 8 5.30 -16.14 -7.60
CA LEU A 8 5.34 -14.72 -7.95
C LEU A 8 6.71 -14.14 -7.62
N ALA A 9 7.24 -13.33 -8.53
CA ALA A 9 8.41 -12.51 -8.25
C ALA A 9 8.04 -11.41 -7.24
N MET A 10 8.86 -11.18 -6.24
CA MET A 10 8.51 -10.35 -5.09
C MET A 10 9.39 -9.11 -5.00
N PHE A 11 8.75 -7.96 -4.80
CA PHE A 11 9.36 -6.65 -4.63
C PHE A 11 9.01 -6.10 -3.23
N PRO A 12 9.85 -6.36 -2.21
CA PRO A 12 9.65 -5.81 -0.88
C PRO A 12 9.86 -4.29 -0.87
N LEU A 13 8.94 -3.54 -0.26
CA LEU A 13 9.00 -2.08 -0.17
C LEU A 13 8.80 -1.60 1.26
N GLY A 14 9.27 -0.37 1.55
CA GLY A 14 8.97 0.34 2.81
C GLY A 14 7.57 0.98 2.85
N SER A 15 6.73 0.73 1.85
CA SER A 15 5.38 1.25 1.71
C SER A 15 4.43 0.15 1.26
N VAL A 16 3.16 0.24 1.65
CA VAL A 16 2.12 -0.70 1.24
C VAL A 16 1.56 -0.28 -0.12
N LEU A 17 1.41 -1.24 -1.03
CA LEU A 17 0.59 -1.07 -2.23
C LEU A 17 -0.82 -1.58 -1.92
N LEU A 18 -1.83 -0.73 -2.03
CA LEU A 18 -3.23 -1.15 -1.95
C LEU A 18 -3.81 -1.41 -3.35
N PRO A 19 -4.82 -2.28 -3.47
CA PRO A 19 -5.55 -2.48 -4.72
C PRO A 19 -6.00 -1.17 -5.36
N GLY A 20 -5.92 -1.08 -6.68
CA GLY A 20 -6.33 0.08 -7.46
C GLY A 20 -5.37 1.28 -7.42
N MET A 21 -4.40 1.31 -6.49
CA MET A 21 -3.45 2.42 -6.35
C MET A 21 -2.27 2.31 -7.33
N PRO A 22 -1.76 3.45 -7.83
CA PRO A 22 -0.57 3.46 -8.66
C PRO A 22 0.71 3.30 -7.83
N LEU A 23 1.69 2.64 -8.41
CA LEU A 23 3.02 2.44 -7.87
C LEU A 23 4.05 2.92 -8.89
N PRO A 24 4.44 4.21 -8.85
CA PRO A 24 5.57 4.69 -9.63
C PRO A 24 6.87 4.19 -9.00
N LEU A 25 7.73 3.54 -9.79
CA LEU A 25 9.04 3.06 -9.36
C LEU A 25 10.14 3.56 -10.30
N ARG A 26 11.29 3.86 -9.69
CA ARG A 26 12.56 4.00 -10.39
C ARG A 26 13.53 3.00 -9.81
N VAL A 27 13.88 2.00 -10.60
CA VAL A 27 14.65 0.83 -10.17
C VAL A 27 16.05 0.89 -10.76
N PHE A 28 17.06 0.81 -9.90
CA PHE A 28 18.48 0.82 -10.27
C PHE A 28 19.26 -0.35 -9.63
N GLU A 29 18.68 -1.03 -8.64
CA GLU A 29 19.31 -2.19 -8.00
C GLU A 29 19.35 -3.39 -8.97
N PRO A 30 20.52 -4.03 -9.18
CA PRO A 30 20.66 -5.12 -10.15
C PRO A 30 19.67 -6.28 -9.97
N ARG A 31 19.41 -6.68 -8.72
CA ARG A 31 18.41 -7.73 -8.42
C ARG A 31 17.01 -7.39 -8.89
N TYR A 32 16.59 -6.13 -8.74
CA TYR A 32 15.26 -5.69 -9.15
C TYR A 32 15.19 -5.34 -10.64
N ILE A 33 16.31 -4.96 -11.27
CA ILE A 33 16.41 -4.91 -12.73
C ILE A 33 16.21 -6.32 -13.32
N ALA A 34 16.83 -7.33 -12.72
CA ALA A 34 16.64 -8.73 -13.11
C ALA A 34 15.19 -9.20 -12.89
N LEU A 35 14.56 -8.82 -11.77
CA LEU A 35 13.13 -9.08 -11.51
C LEU A 35 12.27 -8.51 -12.62
N LEU A 36 12.42 -7.21 -12.91
CA LEU A 36 11.58 -6.55 -13.91
C LEU A 36 11.83 -7.10 -15.31
N SER A 37 13.07 -7.45 -15.63
CA SER A 37 13.41 -8.07 -16.91
C SER A 37 12.75 -9.46 -17.07
N SER A 38 12.66 -10.24 -15.98
CA SER A 38 11.90 -11.50 -15.95
C SER A 38 10.42 -11.25 -16.18
N VAL A 39 9.82 -10.36 -15.39
CA VAL A 39 8.38 -10.05 -15.40
C VAL A 39 7.92 -9.47 -16.75
N LEU A 40 8.74 -8.64 -17.39
CA LEU A 40 8.41 -8.06 -18.70
C LEU A 40 8.37 -9.10 -19.84
N GLY A 41 9.02 -10.26 -19.65
CA GLY A 41 8.96 -11.38 -20.57
C GLY A 41 7.71 -12.24 -20.43
N GLU A 42 6.96 -12.08 -19.34
CA GLU A 42 5.73 -12.82 -19.05
C GLU A 42 4.50 -12.14 -19.69
N SER A 43 3.43 -12.91 -19.90
CA SER A 43 2.18 -12.39 -20.49
C SER A 43 1.50 -11.36 -19.59
N ASP A 44 1.50 -11.63 -18.29
CA ASP A 44 0.67 -10.91 -17.32
C ASP A 44 1.41 -9.68 -16.77
N ARG A 45 2.75 -9.69 -16.82
CA ARG A 45 3.64 -8.62 -16.36
C ARG A 45 3.34 -8.18 -14.93
N GLU A 46 3.21 -9.17 -14.06
CA GLU A 46 2.85 -9.02 -12.65
C GLU A 46 4.00 -9.35 -11.71
N PHE A 47 4.04 -8.66 -10.57
CA PHE A 47 4.92 -8.99 -9.45
C PHE A 47 4.22 -8.71 -8.13
N GLY A 48 4.64 -9.35 -7.05
CA GLY A 48 4.06 -9.18 -5.72
C GLY A 48 4.76 -8.08 -4.94
N VAL A 49 4.00 -7.22 -4.27
CA VAL A 49 4.53 -6.19 -3.38
C VAL A 49 4.14 -6.53 -1.95
N VAL A 50 5.12 -6.55 -1.05
CA VAL A 50 4.93 -6.73 0.39
C VAL A 50 5.64 -5.62 1.16
N LEU A 51 5.09 -5.27 2.32
CA LEU A 51 5.75 -4.38 3.25
C LEU A 51 6.92 -5.10 3.93
N ILE A 52 8.06 -4.42 4.07
CA ILE A 52 9.18 -4.87 4.91
C ILE A 52 8.92 -4.47 6.37
N GLU A 53 9.16 -5.39 7.30
CA GLU A 53 9.23 -5.08 8.72
C GLU A 53 10.58 -4.39 8.98
N ARG A 54 10.56 -3.15 9.45
CA ARG A 54 11.79 -2.47 9.87
C ARG A 54 12.20 -2.98 11.25
N GLY A 55 13.28 -3.77 11.32
CA GLY A 55 13.86 -4.18 12.59
C GLY A 55 14.68 -5.47 12.53
N SER A 56 15.91 -5.39 12.02
CA SER A 56 17.02 -6.21 12.50
C SER A 56 18.32 -5.57 12.03
N GLU A 57 18.80 -4.59 12.79
CA GLU A 57 20.25 -4.45 12.93
C GLU A 57 20.75 -5.79 13.45
N VAL A 58 21.74 -6.38 12.77
CA VAL A 58 22.31 -7.73 12.98
C VAL A 58 21.50 -8.93 12.47
N GLY A 59 21.60 -9.17 11.16
CA GLY A 59 21.62 -10.53 10.60
C GLY A 59 20.45 -10.91 9.71
N GLY A 60 20.55 -10.58 8.42
CA GLY A 60 20.23 -11.49 7.32
C GLY A 60 18.86 -12.18 7.29
N GLY A 61 17.81 -11.53 7.77
CA GLY A 61 16.44 -11.97 7.58
C GLY A 61 15.55 -10.74 7.48
N ASP A 62 15.27 -10.29 6.25
CA ASP A 62 14.23 -9.29 6.02
C ASP A 62 12.91 -9.89 6.50
N ALA A 63 12.47 -9.53 7.70
CA ALA A 63 11.13 -9.87 8.13
C ALA A 63 10.16 -9.12 7.21
N ARG A 64 9.27 -9.86 6.55
CA ARG A 64 8.36 -9.34 5.54
C ARG A 64 6.95 -9.73 5.94
N PHE A 65 6.02 -8.80 5.76
CA PHE A 65 4.62 -9.12 5.95
C PHE A 65 4.18 -10.17 4.92
N ARG A 66 3.31 -11.07 5.35
CA ARG A 66 2.80 -12.16 4.49
C ARG A 66 1.70 -11.71 3.54
N VAL A 67 0.96 -10.65 3.87
CA VAL A 67 -0.10 -10.15 3.01
C VAL A 67 0.43 -9.00 2.17
N GLY A 68 0.22 -9.10 0.86
CA GLY A 68 0.67 -8.14 -0.12
C GLY A 68 -0.35 -7.95 -1.24
N THR A 69 0.06 -7.17 -2.24
CA THR A 69 -0.77 -6.85 -3.40
C THR A 69 0.01 -7.14 -4.68
N VAL A 70 -0.64 -7.79 -5.63
CA VAL A 70 -0.12 -7.98 -6.98
C VAL A 70 -0.05 -6.61 -7.66
N ALA A 71 1.07 -6.34 -8.32
CA ALA A 71 1.30 -5.12 -9.09
C ALA A 71 1.40 -5.51 -10.56
N SER A 72 0.50 -4.97 -11.38
CA SER A 72 0.54 -5.13 -12.84
C SER A 72 1.20 -3.90 -13.48
N ILE A 73 2.20 -4.13 -14.34
CA ILE A 73 2.94 -3.04 -14.99
C ILE A 73 2.07 -2.36 -16.06
N VAL A 74 1.84 -1.06 -15.91
CA VAL A 74 1.04 -0.23 -16.84
C VAL A 74 1.93 0.42 -17.89
N THR A 75 3.01 1.06 -17.45
CA THR A 75 4.00 1.69 -18.34
C THR A 75 5.40 1.36 -17.87
N VAL A 76 6.34 1.29 -18.82
CA VAL A 76 7.75 1.03 -18.54
C VAL A 76 8.62 1.78 -19.53
N GLU A 77 9.69 2.38 -19.01
CA GLU A 77 10.73 3.08 -19.74
C GLU A 77 12.08 2.54 -19.27
N ILE A 78 12.86 2.00 -20.22
CA ILE A 78 14.17 1.43 -19.94
C ILE A 78 15.23 2.45 -20.35
N GLY A 79 15.97 2.96 -19.37
CA GLY A 79 17.10 3.86 -19.57
C GLY A 79 18.44 3.16 -19.35
N GLU A 80 19.54 3.90 -19.49
CA GLU A 80 20.87 3.40 -19.19
C GLU A 80 21.02 3.18 -17.67
N GLY A 81 21.00 1.91 -17.25
CA GLY A 81 21.23 1.52 -15.86
C GLY A 81 20.05 1.71 -14.91
N SER A 82 18.87 2.08 -15.41
CA SER A 82 17.66 2.13 -14.59
C SER A 82 16.39 1.85 -15.39
N ILE A 83 15.38 1.32 -14.71
CA ILE A 83 14.03 1.13 -15.25
C ILE A 83 13.10 2.06 -14.49
N VAL A 84 12.35 2.89 -15.22
CA VAL A 84 11.24 3.69 -14.68
C VAL A 84 9.95 3.02 -15.10
N LEU A 85 9.04 2.79 -14.17
CA LEU A 85 7.75 2.17 -14.48
C LEU A 85 6.64 2.71 -13.61
N VAL A 86 5.42 2.57 -14.09
CA VAL A 86 4.21 2.71 -13.28
C VAL A 86 3.50 1.37 -13.28
N ALA A 87 3.30 0.81 -12.10
CA ALA A 87 2.45 -0.35 -11.89
C ALA A 87 1.14 0.08 -11.21
N ARG A 88 0.13 -0.81 -11.23
CA ARG A 88 -1.12 -0.63 -10.49
C ARG A 88 -1.36 -1.85 -9.62
N GLY A 89 -1.76 -1.62 -8.37
CA GLY A 89 -2.20 -2.69 -7.48
C GLY A 89 -3.47 -3.36 -8.01
N THR A 90 -3.51 -4.68 -8.03
CA THR A 90 -4.66 -5.47 -8.46
C THR A 90 -5.16 -6.32 -7.30
N GLU A 91 -4.90 -7.63 -7.28
CA GLU A 91 -5.41 -8.56 -6.28
C GLU A 91 -4.54 -8.59 -5.03
N ARG A 92 -5.15 -8.97 -3.92
CA ARG A 92 -4.41 -9.25 -2.67
C ARG A 92 -3.99 -10.71 -2.67
N PHE A 93 -2.87 -10.97 -2.03
CA PHE A 93 -2.39 -12.32 -1.80
C PHE A 93 -1.84 -12.50 -0.40
N GLU A 94 -1.69 -13.76 -0.01
CA GLU A 94 -0.93 -14.18 1.16
C GLU A 94 0.23 -15.07 0.73
N VAL A 95 1.42 -14.77 1.24
CA VAL A 95 2.62 -15.61 1.09
C VAL A 95 2.44 -16.89 1.89
N VAL A 96 2.44 -18.01 1.18
CA VAL A 96 2.43 -19.36 1.76
C VAL A 96 3.84 -19.74 2.17
N ASP A 97 4.80 -19.58 1.26
CA ASP A 97 6.21 -19.86 1.49
C ASP A 97 7.12 -19.00 0.63
N TRP A 98 8.28 -18.64 1.19
CA TRP A 98 9.34 -17.94 0.47
C TRP A 98 10.21 -18.95 -0.26
N LEU A 99 10.48 -18.69 -1.53
CA LEU A 99 11.33 -19.52 -2.39
C LEU A 99 12.77 -19.01 -2.36
N GLU A 100 13.67 -19.76 -3.00
CA GLU A 100 15.08 -19.37 -3.10
C GLU A 100 15.26 -18.03 -3.83
N GLU A 101 15.95 -17.12 -3.16
CA GLU A 101 16.25 -15.78 -3.63
C GLU A 101 17.46 -15.80 -4.57
N ASP A 102 17.22 -16.09 -5.84
CA ASP A 102 18.28 -15.99 -6.86
C ASP A 102 17.70 -15.72 -8.26
N PRO A 103 17.87 -14.53 -8.85
CA PRO A 103 18.61 -13.35 -8.37
C PRO A 103 17.76 -12.36 -7.54
N PHE A 104 16.48 -12.64 -7.34
CA PHE A 104 15.54 -11.77 -6.63
C PHE A 104 14.56 -12.59 -5.76
N PRO A 105 13.90 -11.96 -4.77
CA PRO A 105 12.94 -12.64 -3.92
C PRO A 105 11.76 -13.22 -4.72
N ARG A 106 11.36 -14.44 -4.37
CA ARG A 106 10.20 -15.12 -4.95
C ARG A 106 9.39 -15.77 -3.83
N ALA A 107 8.10 -15.90 -4.03
CA ALA A 107 7.23 -16.56 -3.08
C ALA A 107 6.16 -17.38 -3.79
N ARG A 108 5.74 -18.47 -3.15
CA ARG A 108 4.46 -19.09 -3.44
C ARG A 108 3.38 -18.34 -2.69
N VAL A 109 2.38 -17.90 -3.43
CA VAL A 109 1.30 -17.06 -2.89
C VAL A 109 -0.05 -17.70 -3.15
N ARG A 110 -0.99 -17.44 -2.25
CA ARG A 110 -2.40 -17.77 -2.39
C ARG A 110 -3.18 -16.47 -2.56
N GLU A 111 -4.07 -16.42 -3.53
CA GLU A 111 -4.95 -15.28 -3.74
C GLU A 111 -5.95 -15.14 -2.59
N LEU A 112 -6.13 -13.91 -2.12
CA LEU A 112 -7.16 -13.58 -1.13
C LEU A 112 -8.40 -13.10 -1.88
N ALA A 113 -9.57 -13.59 -1.45
CA ALA A 113 -10.83 -13.20 -2.06
C ALA A 113 -11.01 -11.67 -2.06
N PRO A 114 -11.58 -11.09 -3.13
CA PRO A 114 -11.90 -9.68 -3.16
C PRO A 114 -12.91 -9.35 -2.07
N LEU A 115 -12.82 -8.12 -1.53
CA LEU A 115 -13.82 -7.65 -0.58
C LEU A 115 -15.11 -7.36 -1.34
N VAL A 116 -16.22 -7.87 -0.81
CA VAL A 116 -17.55 -7.57 -1.31
C VAL A 116 -18.10 -6.40 -0.49
N ILE A 117 -18.59 -5.38 -1.19
CA ILE A 117 -19.30 -4.26 -0.59
C ILE A 117 -20.78 -4.61 -0.64
N GLU A 118 -21.38 -4.78 0.53
CA GLU A 118 -22.81 -5.00 0.64
C GLU A 118 -23.56 -3.66 0.62
N PRO A 119 -24.86 -3.63 0.26
CA PRO A 119 -25.64 -2.40 0.25
C PRO A 119 -25.65 -1.66 1.60
N GLU A 120 -25.55 -2.39 2.71
CA GLU A 120 -25.48 -1.85 4.07
C GLU A 120 -24.15 -1.15 4.40
N ASP A 121 -23.07 -1.44 3.65
CA ASP A 121 -21.77 -0.81 3.83
C ASP A 121 -21.69 0.59 3.18
N LEU A 122 -22.61 0.92 2.26
CA LEU A 122 -22.52 2.11 1.43
C LEU A 122 -22.57 3.42 2.23
N ASP A 123 -23.45 3.49 3.22
CA ASP A 123 -23.55 4.66 4.10
C ASP A 123 -22.30 4.81 4.97
N ALA A 124 -21.74 3.69 5.45
CA ALA A 124 -20.50 3.66 6.23
C ALA A 124 -19.29 4.07 5.38
N LEU A 125 -19.23 3.61 4.13
CA LEU A 125 -18.22 4.02 3.14
C LEU A 125 -18.27 5.52 2.88
N ALA A 126 -19.46 6.07 2.63
CA ALA A 126 -19.65 7.51 2.41
C ALA A 126 -19.28 8.33 3.66
N ALA A 127 -19.53 7.81 4.86
CA ALA A 127 -19.08 8.43 6.11
C ALA A 127 -17.55 8.39 6.27
N ALA A 128 -16.92 7.26 5.94
CA ALA A 128 -15.47 7.12 5.96
C ALA A 128 -14.80 8.06 4.96
N GLU A 129 -15.39 8.22 3.76
CA GLU A 129 -14.88 9.13 2.74
C GLU A 129 -14.82 10.57 3.24
N ARG A 130 -15.88 11.04 3.91
CA ARG A 130 -15.90 12.37 4.54
C ARG A 130 -14.78 12.51 5.57
N VAL A 131 -14.61 11.53 6.45
CA VAL A 131 -13.55 11.56 7.47
C VAL A 131 -12.16 11.67 6.84
N VAL A 132 -11.88 10.90 5.80
CA VAL A 132 -10.58 10.93 5.10
C VAL A 132 -10.36 12.27 4.40
N ARG A 133 -11.34 12.75 3.63
CA ARG A 133 -11.21 14.03 2.89
C ARG A 133 -11.09 15.24 3.82
N ASP A 134 -11.87 15.26 4.91
CA ASP A 134 -11.77 16.31 5.93
C ASP A 134 -10.37 16.32 6.58
N THR A 135 -9.84 15.13 6.86
CA THR A 135 -8.52 14.96 7.46
C THR A 135 -7.42 15.39 6.48
N LEU A 136 -7.48 14.98 5.22
CA LEU A 136 -6.55 15.41 4.17
C LEU A 136 -6.56 16.93 3.99
N THR A 137 -7.75 17.55 4.00
CA THR A 137 -7.89 19.01 3.87
C THR A 137 -7.15 19.71 5.00
N GLN A 138 -7.38 19.27 6.24
CA GLN A 138 -6.70 19.84 7.41
C GLN A 138 -5.19 19.56 7.39
N HIS A 139 -4.76 18.37 6.99
CA HIS A 139 -3.34 18.00 6.96
C HIS A 139 -2.56 18.76 5.89
N SER A 140 -3.20 19.09 4.77
CA SER A 140 -2.57 19.83 3.67
C SER A 140 -2.13 21.25 4.07
N GLU A 141 -2.68 21.80 5.16
CA GLU A 141 -2.25 23.07 5.75
C GLU A 141 -0.88 22.95 6.44
N PHE A 142 -0.48 21.75 6.86
CA PHE A 142 0.71 21.52 7.69
C PHE A 142 1.82 20.76 6.96
N VAL A 143 1.49 19.90 5.99
CA VAL A 143 2.44 19.04 5.28
C VAL A 143 2.04 18.89 3.81
N GLU A 144 3.03 18.81 2.91
CA GLU A 144 2.79 18.43 1.52
C GLU A 144 2.36 16.96 1.43
N LEU A 145 1.12 16.74 1.00
CA LEU A 145 0.53 15.41 0.87
C LEU A 145 0.72 14.88 -0.55
N ARG A 146 0.87 13.55 -0.66
CA ARG A 146 0.96 12.87 -1.97
C ARG A 146 -0.31 13.04 -2.80
N TRP A 147 -1.47 13.11 -2.16
CA TRP A 147 -2.77 13.15 -2.80
C TRP A 147 -3.55 14.38 -2.33
N PRO A 148 -4.18 15.14 -3.24
CA PRO A 148 -5.07 16.23 -2.86
C PRO A 148 -6.39 15.67 -2.32
N ALA A 149 -7.06 16.42 -1.45
CA ALA A 149 -8.29 15.99 -0.79
C ALA A 149 -9.47 15.80 -1.75
N ASP A 150 -9.43 16.42 -2.93
CA ASP A 150 -10.45 16.36 -3.98
C ASP A 150 -10.11 15.36 -5.11
N VAL A 151 -9.07 14.52 -4.93
CA VAL A 151 -8.70 13.51 -5.92
C VAL A 151 -9.92 12.64 -6.28
N PRO A 152 -10.22 12.47 -7.58
CA PRO A 152 -11.34 11.65 -8.01
C PRO A 152 -11.06 10.19 -7.69
N LEU A 153 -12.08 9.50 -7.17
CA LEU A 153 -12.05 8.06 -6.87
C LEU A 153 -12.98 7.32 -7.82
N SER A 154 -12.78 6.01 -7.95
CA SER A 154 -13.60 5.12 -8.77
C SER A 154 -15.08 5.21 -8.40
N ASP A 155 -15.97 5.01 -9.37
CA ASP A 155 -17.41 4.86 -9.13
C ASP A 155 -17.77 3.45 -8.64
N ASN A 156 -16.89 2.47 -8.84
CA ASN A 156 -17.06 1.14 -8.27
C ASN A 156 -16.80 1.20 -6.74
N PRO A 157 -17.75 0.79 -5.88
CA PRO A 157 -17.59 0.91 -4.43
C PRO A 157 -16.40 0.14 -3.85
N ALA A 158 -16.07 -1.04 -4.39
CA ALA A 158 -14.96 -1.86 -3.90
C ALA A 158 -13.61 -1.21 -4.24
N ASP A 159 -13.46 -0.74 -5.49
CA ASP A 159 -12.27 0.02 -5.89
C ASP A 159 -12.16 1.34 -5.11
N ARG A 160 -13.29 2.04 -4.92
CA ARG A 160 -13.34 3.29 -4.18
C ARG A 160 -12.85 3.10 -2.75
N LEU A 161 -13.24 2.01 -2.08
CA LEU A 161 -12.80 1.73 -0.72
C LEU A 161 -11.28 1.56 -0.64
N TRP A 162 -10.68 0.81 -1.56
CA TRP A 162 -9.23 0.64 -1.59
C TRP A 162 -8.48 1.92 -1.93
N GLN A 163 -8.99 2.70 -2.89
CA GLN A 163 -8.40 3.99 -3.23
C GLN A 163 -8.52 4.98 -2.08
N LEU A 164 -9.67 4.98 -1.38
CA LEU A 164 -9.87 5.80 -0.20
C LEU A 164 -8.86 5.45 0.91
N ALA A 165 -8.67 4.16 1.18
CA ALA A 165 -7.63 3.69 2.09
C ALA A 165 -6.21 4.07 1.64
N GLY A 166 -5.96 4.13 0.33
CA GLY A 166 -4.66 4.46 -0.24
C GLY A 166 -4.31 5.94 -0.20
N ILE A 167 -5.32 6.82 -0.21
CA ILE A 167 -5.12 8.26 -0.06
C ILE A 167 -5.15 8.71 1.41
N ALA A 168 -5.61 7.86 2.33
CA ALA A 168 -5.70 8.21 3.74
C ALA A 168 -4.32 8.59 4.32
N PRO A 169 -4.23 9.67 5.12
CA PRO A 169 -2.97 10.20 5.65
C PRO A 169 -2.48 9.40 6.87
N ILE A 170 -2.33 8.09 6.71
CA ILE A 170 -1.96 7.13 7.77
C ILE A 170 -0.62 6.44 7.46
N GLY A 171 -0.01 5.81 8.47
CA GLY A 171 1.30 5.18 8.34
C GLY A 171 1.27 3.86 7.56
N PRO A 172 2.43 3.35 7.09
CA PRO A 172 2.50 2.06 6.38
C PRO A 172 2.00 0.86 7.19
N LEU A 173 2.17 0.88 8.52
CA LEU A 173 1.66 -0.20 9.38
C LEU A 173 0.13 -0.21 9.45
N ASP A 174 -0.48 0.97 9.51
CA ASP A 174 -1.94 1.13 9.51
C ASP A 174 -2.50 0.72 8.15
N GLN A 175 -1.86 1.15 7.05
CA GLN A 175 -2.20 0.67 5.70
C GLN A 175 -2.08 -0.86 5.58
N GLN A 176 -1.06 -1.46 6.20
CA GLN A 176 -0.90 -2.91 6.22
C GLN A 176 -2.02 -3.58 7.03
N ALA A 177 -2.48 -2.95 8.12
CA ALA A 177 -3.63 -3.42 8.87
C ALA A 177 -4.93 -3.33 8.05
N LEU A 178 -5.10 -2.28 7.24
CA LEU A 178 -6.23 -2.17 6.30
C LEU A 178 -6.18 -3.24 5.21
N LEU A 179 -5.02 -3.46 4.60
CA LEU A 179 -4.81 -4.47 3.54
C LEU A 179 -5.22 -5.88 3.99
N ARG A 180 -4.99 -6.19 5.27
CA ARG A 180 -5.28 -7.48 5.90
C ARG A 180 -6.75 -7.69 6.29
N SER A 181 -7.62 -6.70 6.09
CA SER A 181 -9.04 -6.80 6.47
C SER A 181 -9.72 -7.95 5.72
N ALA A 182 -10.54 -8.73 6.42
CA ALA A 182 -11.25 -9.87 5.86
C ALA A 182 -12.57 -9.47 5.20
N THR A 183 -13.15 -8.33 5.59
CA THR A 183 -14.44 -7.82 5.09
C THR A 183 -14.36 -6.32 4.77
N ALA A 184 -15.30 -5.83 3.96
CA ALA A 184 -15.44 -4.41 3.69
C ALA A 184 -15.75 -3.61 4.96
N ALA A 185 -16.71 -4.08 5.76
CA ALA A 185 -17.08 -3.45 7.03
C ALA A 185 -15.87 -3.29 7.99
N GLU A 186 -15.03 -4.33 8.11
CA GLU A 186 -13.82 -4.26 8.92
C GLU A 186 -12.85 -3.20 8.39
N LEU A 187 -12.63 -3.17 7.07
CA LEU A 187 -11.74 -2.19 6.45
C LEU A 187 -12.26 -0.77 6.66
N ILE A 188 -13.56 -0.54 6.46
CA ILE A 188 -14.21 0.77 6.67
C ILE A 188 -14.04 1.22 8.13
N ALA A 189 -14.31 0.33 9.09
CA ALA A 189 -14.19 0.65 10.51
C ALA A 189 -12.76 1.03 10.89
N ARG A 190 -11.77 0.23 10.49
CA ARG A 190 -10.35 0.51 10.74
C ARG A 190 -9.90 1.79 10.04
N LEU A 191 -10.31 2.01 8.79
CA LEU A 191 -9.95 3.22 8.05
C LEU A 191 -10.41 4.48 8.80
N VAL A 192 -11.63 4.47 9.33
CA VAL A 192 -12.16 5.58 10.13
C VAL A 192 -11.37 5.77 11.43
N GLU A 193 -11.09 4.67 12.14
CA GLU A 193 -10.34 4.69 13.39
C GLU A 193 -8.92 5.26 13.19
N GLU A 194 -8.15 4.69 12.25
CA GLU A 194 -6.76 5.09 12.01
C GLU A 194 -6.66 6.52 11.47
N THR A 195 -7.59 6.94 10.61
CA THR A 195 -7.61 8.31 10.09
C THR A 195 -7.87 9.33 11.21
N ARG A 196 -8.76 9.01 12.15
CA ARG A 196 -9.01 9.88 13.32
C ARG A 196 -7.81 9.90 14.27
N ALA A 197 -7.20 8.76 14.53
CA ALA A 197 -6.00 8.67 15.36
C ALA A 197 -4.85 9.49 14.76
N ALA A 198 -4.63 9.40 13.44
CA ALA A 198 -3.65 10.22 12.74
C ALA A 198 -3.91 11.72 12.94
N ARG A 199 -5.17 12.15 12.80
CA ARG A 199 -5.58 13.55 13.02
C ARG A 199 -5.26 14.05 14.42
N ASP A 200 -5.59 13.26 15.45
CA ASP A 200 -5.36 13.64 16.84
C ASP A 200 -3.86 13.71 17.16
N SER A 201 -3.05 12.80 16.58
CA SER A 201 -1.59 12.79 16.77
C SER A 201 -0.91 14.06 16.24
N ILE A 202 -1.41 14.61 15.11
CA ILE A 202 -0.91 15.86 14.57
C ILE A 202 -1.35 17.02 15.47
N ALA A 203 -2.62 17.11 15.84
CA ALA A 203 -3.09 18.16 16.75
C ALA A 203 -2.29 18.18 18.08
N ALA A 204 -1.96 17.01 18.62
CA ALA A 204 -1.15 16.88 19.84
C ALA A 204 0.31 17.33 19.64
N ARG A 205 0.93 17.00 18.50
CA ARG A 205 2.32 17.39 18.19
C ARG A 205 2.49 18.91 18.06
N TRP A 206 1.43 19.63 17.71
CA TRP A 206 1.45 21.09 17.53
C TRP A 206 0.98 21.86 18.77
N THR A 207 0.12 21.29 19.60
CA THR A 207 -0.27 21.89 20.89
C THR A 207 0.80 21.73 21.98
N GLY A 208 1.82 20.89 21.73
CA GLY A 208 2.93 20.59 22.63
C GLY A 208 4.16 21.50 22.54
N ASP A 209 4.14 22.61 21.81
CA ASP A 209 5.25 23.58 21.77
C ASP A 209 4.85 24.95 22.34
N PRO A 210 4.96 25.16 23.67
CA PRO A 210 5.05 26.47 24.26
C PRO A 210 6.53 26.80 24.56
N ASP A 211 7.09 27.70 23.75
CA ASP A 211 8.08 28.71 24.16
C ASP A 211 9.46 28.21 24.61
N ASP A 212 10.44 28.30 23.70
CA ASP A 212 11.84 28.55 24.06
C ASP A 212 12.29 29.87 23.41
N SER A 213 11.67 30.97 23.86
CA SER A 213 12.14 32.34 23.62
C SER A 213 12.81 32.87 24.90
N GLU A 214 14.12 32.67 25.07
CA GLU A 214 14.88 33.54 25.98
C GLU A 214 15.56 34.67 25.17
N PRO A 215 15.17 35.95 25.38
CA PRO A 215 15.92 37.08 24.86
C PRO A 215 17.12 37.35 25.76
N THR A 216 18.33 37.39 25.19
CA THR A 216 19.51 37.99 25.84
C THR A 216 19.80 39.35 25.23
#